data_AF-A0A4U6TGN5-F1
#
_entry.id   AF-A0A4U6TGN5-F1
#
_cell.length_a   1.000
_cell.length_b   1.000
_cell.length_c   1.000
_cell.angle_alpha   90.00
_cell.angle_beta   90.00
_cell.angle_gamma   90.00
#
_symmetry.space_group_name_H-M   'P 1'
#
loop_
_entity.id
_entity.type
_entity.pdbx_description
1 polymer ?
#
loop_
_entity_poly.entity_id
_entity_poly.type
_entity_poly.pdbx_seq_one_letter_code
_entity_poly.pdbx_strand_id
1 'polypeptide(L)'
;MRLRKKVQNRARVEGCIVEAELVEKATNHLSFYFKPTVQSVRNKIPRYDDGTGTFESSCNLQIFQYPGRCISPRGVRALSTEEYEAAFLHVLTNMPEMDEHFNKFEKEQWKSRNRPTPEQLRDLRLNGWKASRGKRGLNFFDWFKEEKSNKLWVL
;
A
#
# COMPACT_ATOMS: atom_id res chain seq x y z
N MET A 1 -3.77 29.54 2.18
CA MET A 1 -4.72 30.34 2.99
C MET A 1 -6.00 30.57 2.18
N ARG A 2 -7.14 30.00 2.57
CA ARG A 2 -8.41 30.21 1.84
C ARG A 2 -9.17 31.38 2.46
N LEU A 3 -8.89 32.62 2.01
CA LEU A 3 -9.51 33.86 2.51
C LEU A 3 -11.04 33.76 2.58
N ARG A 4 -11.65 33.12 1.58
CA ARG A 4 -13.10 32.90 1.48
C ARG A 4 -13.72 32.19 2.70
N LYS A 5 -12.93 31.41 3.45
CA LYS A 5 -13.40 30.72 4.67
C LYS A 5 -13.41 31.62 5.91
N LYS A 6 -12.67 32.73 5.91
CA LYS A 6 -12.60 33.70 7.02
C LYS A 6 -13.71 34.74 6.98
N VAL A 7 -14.31 34.95 5.81
CA VAL A 7 -15.42 35.89 5.62
C VAL A 7 -16.73 35.25 6.05
N GLN A 8 -17.04 35.34 7.34
CA GLN A 8 -18.32 34.86 7.90
C GLN A 8 -19.47 35.84 7.63
N ASN A 9 -19.20 37.15 7.68
CA ASN A 9 -20.16 38.20 7.32
C ASN A 9 -19.69 38.97 6.09
N ARG A 10 -20.49 38.95 5.02
CA ARG A 10 -20.17 39.64 3.76
C ARG A 10 -20.44 41.14 3.77
N ALA A 11 -21.16 41.66 4.76
CA ALA A 11 -21.39 43.10 4.93
C ALA A 11 -20.18 43.81 5.57
N ARG A 12 -19.28 43.07 6.23
CA ARG A 12 -18.07 43.59 6.91
C ARG A 12 -16.86 42.68 6.65
N VAL A 13 -16.54 42.50 5.36
CA VAL A 13 -15.53 41.53 4.90
C VAL A 13 -14.17 41.73 5.58
N GLU A 14 -13.69 42.96 5.65
CA GLU A 14 -12.37 43.29 6.24
C GLU A 14 -12.34 43.00 7.75
N GLY A 15 -13.38 43.41 8.48
CA GLY A 15 -13.50 43.15 9.91
C GLY A 15 -13.47 41.65 10.23
N CYS A 16 -14.24 40.84 9.49
CA CYS A 16 -14.23 39.38 9.67
C CYS A 16 -12.87 38.75 9.37
N ILE A 17 -12.14 39.25 8.36
CA ILE A 17 -10.81 38.74 8.05
C ILE A 17 -9.86 39.05 9.22
N VAL A 18 -9.85 40.29 9.71
CA VAL A 18 -8.98 40.71 10.82
C VAL A 18 -9.28 39.92 12.09
N GLU A 19 -10.56 39.74 12.44
CA GLU A 19 -10.96 38.92 13.60
C GLU A 19 -10.48 37.47 13.46
N ALA A 20 -10.69 36.85 12.30
CA ALA A 20 -10.25 35.49 12.04
C ALA A 20 -8.71 35.35 12.04
N GLU A 21 -7.96 36.35 11.55
CA GLU A 21 -6.50 36.38 11.68
C GLU A 21 -6.06 36.43 13.15
N LEU A 22 -6.72 37.27 13.95
CA LEU A 22 -6.35 37.49 15.33
C LEU A 22 -6.58 36.21 16.15
N VAL A 23 -7.72 35.55 15.94
CA VAL A 23 -8.03 34.24 16.55
C VAL A 23 -7.04 33.16 16.08
N GLU A 24 -6.73 33.08 14.80
CA GLU A 24 -5.78 32.08 14.28
C GLU A 24 -4.38 32.29 14.86
N LYS A 25 -3.89 33.54 14.93
CA LYS A 25 -2.58 33.85 15.50
C LYS A 25 -2.53 33.54 17.00
N ALA A 26 -3.55 33.94 17.77
CA ALA A 26 -3.61 33.68 19.20
C ALA A 26 -3.66 32.17 19.49
N THR A 27 -4.51 31.42 18.79
CA THR A 27 -4.62 29.95 18.97
C THR A 27 -3.34 29.22 18.57
N ASN A 28 -2.69 29.64 17.47
CA ASN A 28 -1.39 29.10 17.07
C ASN A 28 -0.30 29.40 18.12
N HIS A 29 -0.27 30.60 18.70
CA HIS A 29 0.69 30.95 19.75
C HIS A 29 0.45 30.15 21.04
N LEU A 30 -0.81 30.02 21.47
CA LEU A 30 -1.17 29.25 22.66
C LEU A 30 -0.83 27.76 22.52
N SER A 31 -0.86 27.22 21.31
CA SER A 31 -0.53 25.82 21.05
C SER A 31 0.91 25.43 21.43
N PHE A 32 1.83 26.38 21.60
CA PHE A 32 3.19 26.12 22.10
C PHE A 32 3.21 25.67 23.57
N TYR A 33 2.21 26.05 24.35
CA TYR A 33 2.11 25.73 25.77
C TYR A 33 1.30 24.46 26.04
N PHE A 34 0.72 23.85 25.01
CA PHE A 34 -0.03 22.60 25.14
C PHE A 34 0.91 21.39 25.22
N LYS A 35 0.49 20.37 25.97
CA LYS A 35 1.20 19.08 26.01
C LYS A 35 1.17 18.44 24.62
N PRO A 36 2.19 17.64 24.23
CA PRO A 36 2.22 16.90 22.96
C PRO A 36 1.09 15.90 22.76
N THR A 37 0.26 15.64 23.77
CA THR A 37 -0.91 14.76 23.69
C THR A 37 -2.19 15.50 23.32
N VAL A 38 -2.21 16.83 23.39
CA VAL A 38 -3.38 17.66 23.13
C VAL A 38 -3.42 17.99 21.64
N GLN A 39 -4.55 17.73 20.98
CA GLN A 39 -4.75 18.07 19.58
C GLN A 39 -4.66 19.59 19.38
N SER A 40 -3.81 20.02 18.45
CA SER A 40 -3.65 21.43 18.09
C SER A 40 -3.28 21.58 16.62
N VAL A 41 -3.17 22.81 16.12
CA VAL A 41 -2.70 23.07 14.76
C VAL A 41 -1.29 22.48 14.51
N ARG A 42 -0.46 22.45 15.56
CA ARG A 42 0.92 21.92 15.51
C ARG A 42 0.97 20.42 15.78
N ASN A 43 0.05 19.92 16.59
CA ASN A 43 -0.08 18.53 16.94
C ASN A 43 -1.37 17.95 16.33
N LYS A 44 -1.44 17.98 15.00
CA LYS A 44 -2.53 17.33 14.28
C LYS A 44 -2.21 15.85 14.19
N ILE A 45 -3.14 15.04 14.67
CA ILE A 45 -3.14 13.62 14.36
C ILE A 45 -3.11 13.49 12.83
N PRO A 46 -2.21 12.66 12.27
CA PRO A 46 -2.18 12.40 10.84
C PRO A 46 -3.59 12.13 10.33
N ARG A 47 -3.93 12.61 9.12
CA ARG A 47 -5.28 12.43 8.53
C ARG A 47 -5.74 10.96 8.42
N TYR A 48 -4.84 10.02 8.66
CA TYR A 48 -5.02 8.58 8.57
C TYR A 48 -4.90 7.86 9.92
N ASP A 49 -4.62 8.57 11.00
CA ASP A 49 -4.59 8.02 12.35
C ASP A 49 -5.88 8.48 13.03
N ASP A 50 -6.78 7.54 13.31
CA ASP A 50 -8.05 7.81 13.97
C ASP A 50 -8.00 7.47 15.47
N GLY A 51 -6.83 7.11 16.01
CA GLY A 51 -6.71 6.62 17.38
C GLY A 51 -7.60 5.41 17.69
N THR A 52 -8.18 4.77 16.67
CA THR A 52 -9.19 3.70 16.80
C THR A 52 -8.69 2.37 16.20
N GLY A 53 -7.48 2.35 15.64
CA GLY A 53 -6.87 1.15 15.08
C GLY A 53 -6.16 0.27 16.11
N THR A 54 -6.86 -0.25 17.13
CA THR A 54 -6.38 -1.41 17.91
C THR A 54 -6.60 -2.71 17.11
N PHE A 55 -6.26 -2.72 15.83
CA PHE A 55 -6.26 -3.95 15.05
C PHE A 55 -4.89 -4.59 15.21
N GLU A 56 -4.76 -5.43 16.24
CA GLU A 56 -3.65 -6.37 16.31
C GLU A 56 -3.90 -7.46 15.27
N SER A 57 -3.24 -7.29 14.13
CA SER A 57 -3.27 -8.28 13.07
C SER A 57 -2.59 -9.56 13.57
N SER A 58 -3.29 -10.70 13.51
CA SER A 58 -2.74 -12.00 13.92
C SER A 58 -1.73 -12.58 12.92
N CYS A 59 -1.49 -11.91 11.79
CA CYS A 59 -0.56 -12.37 10.78
C CYS A 59 0.83 -11.74 10.94
N ASN A 60 1.85 -12.58 10.79
CA ASN A 60 3.25 -12.18 10.91
C ASN A 60 3.80 -11.44 9.68
N LEU A 61 2.99 -11.26 8.63
CA LEU A 61 3.41 -10.60 7.39
C LEU A 61 3.33 -9.08 7.55
N GLN A 62 4.44 -8.38 7.25
CA GLN A 62 4.56 -6.93 7.45
C GLN A 62 3.45 -6.11 6.76
N ILE A 63 3.03 -6.52 5.55
CA ILE A 63 2.01 -5.80 4.77
C ILE A 63 0.64 -5.73 5.47
N PHE A 64 0.36 -6.68 6.36
CA PHE A 64 -0.91 -6.78 7.07
C PHE A 64 -0.80 -6.33 8.54
N GLN A 65 0.37 -5.92 9.01
CA GLN A 65 0.55 -5.35 10.35
C GLN A 65 0.11 -3.89 10.42
N TYR A 66 0.07 -3.19 9.28
CA TYR A 66 -0.27 -1.78 9.26
C TYR A 66 -1.80 -1.59 9.18
N PRO A 67 -2.44 -0.94 10.17
CA PRO A 67 -3.87 -0.66 10.10
C PRO A 67 -4.15 0.32 8.94
N GLY A 68 -5.01 -0.11 8.02
CA GLY A 68 -5.41 0.68 6.85
C GLY A 68 -6.89 1.04 6.88
N ARG A 69 -7.25 2.21 6.33
CA ARG A 69 -8.64 2.61 6.08
C ARG A 69 -9.03 2.27 4.64
N CYS A 70 -10.10 1.51 4.44
CA CYS A 70 -10.69 1.33 3.10
C CYS A 70 -11.28 2.66 2.60
N ILE A 71 -10.72 3.21 1.51
CA ILE A 71 -11.17 4.47 0.88
C ILE A 71 -12.12 4.19 -0.30
N SER A 72 -12.29 2.94 -0.72
CA SER A 72 -13.11 2.64 -1.90
C SER A 72 -14.61 2.82 -1.64
N PRO A 73 -15.38 3.27 -2.65
CA PRO A 73 -16.84 3.17 -2.63
C PRO A 73 -17.26 1.73 -2.31
N ARG A 74 -18.37 1.56 -1.60
CA ARG A 74 -18.93 0.24 -1.30
C ARG A 74 -19.32 -0.43 -2.62
N GLY A 75 -18.61 -1.49 -3.00
CA GLY A 75 -18.91 -2.30 -4.17
C GLY A 75 -18.06 -3.56 -4.16
N VAL A 76 -18.69 -4.71 -4.39
CA VAL A 76 -17.99 -5.97 -4.58
C VAL A 76 -17.87 -6.17 -6.08
N ARG A 77 -16.64 -6.16 -6.60
CA ARG A 77 -16.34 -6.54 -7.98
C ARG A 77 -15.59 -7.87 -7.94
N ALA A 78 -16.10 -8.86 -8.65
CA ALA A 78 -15.33 -10.07 -8.93
C ALA A 78 -14.19 -9.73 -9.90
N LEU A 79 -12.96 -10.09 -9.51
CA LEU A 79 -11.81 -9.99 -10.40
C LEU A 79 -11.84 -11.17 -11.38
N SER A 80 -11.44 -10.94 -12.63
CA SER A 80 -11.12 -12.05 -13.54
C SER A 80 -9.90 -12.83 -13.02
N THR A 81 -9.68 -14.04 -13.52
CA THR A 81 -8.48 -14.83 -13.16
C THR A 81 -7.19 -14.07 -13.43
N GLU A 82 -7.09 -13.38 -14.57
CA GLU A 82 -5.93 -12.58 -14.94
C GLU A 82 -5.73 -11.37 -14.01
N GLU A 83 -6.82 -10.68 -13.65
CA GLU A 83 -6.78 -9.56 -12.71
C GLU A 83 -6.38 -10.02 -11.31
N TYR A 84 -6.90 -11.17 -10.89
CA TYR A 84 -6.58 -11.78 -9.62
C TYR A 84 -5.09 -12.18 -9.55
N GLU A 85 -4.57 -12.88 -10.56
CA GLU A 85 -3.16 -13.27 -10.62
C GLU A 85 -2.23 -12.06 -10.66
N ALA A 86 -2.58 -11.02 -11.43
CA ALA A 86 -1.81 -9.78 -11.50
C ALA A 86 -1.81 -9.02 -10.16
N ALA A 87 -2.96 -8.90 -9.51
CA ALA A 87 -3.07 -8.26 -8.20
C ALA A 87 -2.33 -9.07 -7.13
N PHE A 88 -2.47 -10.39 -7.15
CA PHE A 88 -1.81 -11.27 -6.21
C PHE A 88 -0.29 -11.25 -6.40
N LEU A 89 0.22 -11.29 -7.63
CA LEU A 89 1.65 -11.13 -7.90
C LEU A 89 2.18 -9.78 -7.39
N HIS A 90 1.39 -8.71 -7.54
CA HIS A 90 1.77 -7.41 -7.01
C HIS A 90 1.91 -7.43 -5.49
N VAL A 91 0.96 -8.03 -4.78
CA VAL A 91 1.06 -8.20 -3.33
C VAL A 91 2.30 -9.01 -2.95
N LEU A 92 2.55 -10.14 -3.61
CA LEU A 92 3.72 -10.99 -3.33
C LEU A 92 5.05 -10.27 -3.61
N THR A 93 5.15 -9.50 -4.69
CA THR A 93 6.38 -8.80 -5.07
C THR A 93 6.73 -7.67 -4.10
N ASN A 94 5.76 -7.13 -3.38
CA ASN A 94 6.00 -6.11 -2.34
C ASN A 94 6.33 -6.72 -0.97
N MET A 95 6.31 -8.05 -0.81
CA MET A 95 6.67 -8.71 0.43
C MET A 95 8.15 -9.14 0.39
N PRO A 96 9.02 -8.58 1.25
CA PRO A 96 10.44 -8.92 1.25
C PRO A 96 10.69 -10.41 1.56
N GLU A 97 9.79 -11.06 2.30
CA GLU A 97 9.85 -12.49 2.60
C GLU A 97 9.76 -13.37 1.34
N MET A 98 9.22 -12.83 0.25
CA MET A 98 9.08 -13.55 -1.03
C MET A 98 10.30 -13.40 -1.95
N ASP A 99 11.23 -12.49 -1.65
CA ASP A 99 12.38 -12.21 -2.52
C ASP A 99 13.26 -13.45 -2.73
N GLU A 100 13.49 -14.24 -1.69
CA GLU A 100 14.27 -15.48 -1.79
C GLU A 100 13.60 -16.47 -2.77
N HIS A 101 12.28 -16.61 -2.67
CA HIS A 101 11.51 -17.50 -3.54
C HIS A 101 11.50 -17.03 -4.99
N PHE A 102 11.37 -15.72 -5.24
CA PHE A 102 11.47 -15.17 -6.58
C PHE A 102 12.86 -15.39 -7.19
N ASN A 103 13.92 -15.12 -6.43
CA ASN A 103 15.29 -15.32 -6.89
C ASN A 103 15.57 -16.79 -7.26
N LYS A 104 15.07 -17.73 -6.45
CA LYS A 104 15.19 -19.17 -6.74
C LYS A 104 14.44 -19.57 -8.00
N PHE A 105 13.17 -19.17 -8.12
CA PHE A 105 12.34 -19.42 -9.29
C PHE A 105 12.99 -18.88 -10.57
N GLU A 106 13.45 -17.63 -10.54
CA GLU A 106 14.06 -16.98 -11.70
C GLU A 106 15.33 -17.69 -12.14
N LYS A 107 16.19 -18.09 -11.20
CA LYS A 107 17.41 -18.84 -11.50
C LYS A 107 17.11 -20.20 -12.13
N GLU A 108 16.03 -20.86 -11.70
CA GLU A 108 15.63 -22.17 -12.24
C GLU A 108 14.97 -22.05 -13.62
N GLN A 109 14.08 -21.08 -13.81
CA GLN A 109 13.23 -20.98 -15.00
C GLN A 109 13.78 -20.08 -16.11
N TRP A 110 14.63 -19.10 -15.79
CA TRP A 110 15.23 -18.24 -16.81
C TRP A 110 16.28 -18.99 -17.61
N LYS A 111 16.01 -19.24 -18.90
CA LYS A 111 16.91 -20.00 -19.80
C LYS A 111 17.71 -19.13 -20.77
N SER A 112 17.49 -17.82 -20.79
CA SER A 112 18.25 -16.92 -21.66
C SER A 112 19.63 -16.61 -21.07
N ARG A 113 20.61 -16.36 -21.95
CA ARG A 113 21.92 -15.82 -21.55
C ARG A 113 21.87 -14.37 -21.10
N ASN A 114 20.89 -13.60 -21.58
CA ASN A 114 20.81 -12.17 -21.29
C ASN A 114 20.19 -11.93 -19.93
N ARG A 115 20.58 -10.83 -19.28
CA ARG A 115 19.92 -10.38 -18.05
C ARG A 115 18.46 -10.02 -18.38
N PRO A 116 17.48 -10.57 -17.63
CA PRO A 116 16.08 -10.27 -17.88
C PRO A 116 15.75 -8.83 -17.51
N THR A 117 14.86 -8.21 -18.30
CA THR A 117 14.22 -6.94 -17.94
C THR A 117 13.12 -7.16 -16.90
N PRO A 118 12.72 -6.14 -16.13
CA PRO A 118 11.63 -6.27 -15.15
C PRO A 118 10.30 -6.77 -15.76
N GLU A 119 10.00 -6.35 -16.99
CA GLU A 119 8.81 -6.80 -17.72
C GLU A 119 8.89 -8.27 -18.10
N GLN A 120 10.07 -8.74 -18.53
CA GLN A 120 10.30 -10.15 -18.81
C GLN A 120 10.22 -11.02 -17.56
N LEU A 121 10.71 -10.54 -16.41
CA LEU A 121 10.53 -11.23 -15.13
C LEU A 121 9.07 -11.30 -14.73
N ARG A 122 8.32 -10.19 -14.91
CA ARG A 122 6.87 -10.17 -14.64
C ARG A 122 6.12 -11.16 -15.52
N ASP A 123 6.42 -11.20 -16.82
CA ASP A 123 5.82 -12.17 -17.75
C ASP A 123 6.21 -13.60 -17.39
N LEU A 124 7.48 -13.85 -17.07
CA LEU A 124 7.96 -15.17 -16.61
C LEU A 124 7.20 -15.64 -15.35
N ARG A 125 6.98 -14.74 -14.39
CA ARG A 125 6.28 -15.07 -13.13
C ARG A 125 4.79 -15.35 -13.36
N LEU A 126 4.12 -14.63 -14.25
CA LEU A 126 2.69 -14.83 -14.55
C LEU A 126 2.44 -16.00 -15.51
N ASN A 127 3.22 -16.08 -16.57
CA ASN A 127 2.94 -16.93 -17.73
C ASN A 127 3.94 -18.08 -17.89
N GLY A 128 5.02 -18.11 -17.12
CA GLY A 128 6.09 -19.10 -17.26
C GLY A 128 6.99 -18.86 -18.47
N TRP A 129 8.04 -19.67 -18.60
CA TRP A 129 9.01 -19.52 -19.68
C TRP A 129 8.39 -19.86 -21.05
N LYS A 130 8.51 -18.96 -22.02
CA LYS A 130 8.01 -19.18 -23.39
C LYS A 130 9.00 -20.05 -24.17
N ALA A 131 8.70 -21.33 -24.33
CA ALA A 131 9.48 -22.20 -25.20
C ALA A 131 9.11 -21.99 -26.67
N SER A 132 10.06 -22.27 -27.58
CA SER A 132 9.90 -22.08 -29.03
C SER A 132 8.74 -22.88 -29.66
N ARG A 133 8.21 -23.90 -28.97
CA ARG A 133 7.13 -24.77 -29.45
C ARG A 133 5.74 -24.39 -28.94
N GLY A 134 5.55 -23.15 -28.46
CA GLY A 134 4.26 -22.68 -27.92
C GLY A 134 3.87 -23.28 -26.57
N LYS A 135 4.66 -24.21 -26.03
CA LYS A 135 4.54 -24.68 -24.64
C LYS A 135 5.07 -23.61 -23.70
N ARG A 136 4.25 -23.22 -22.73
CA ARG A 136 4.66 -22.38 -21.60
C ARG A 136 5.16 -23.28 -20.47
N GLY A 137 6.27 -22.89 -19.86
CA GLY A 137 6.76 -23.50 -18.62
C GLY A 137 5.83 -23.18 -17.44
N LEU A 138 6.17 -23.72 -16.27
CA LEU A 138 5.46 -23.41 -15.03
C LEU A 138 5.54 -21.90 -14.73
N ASN A 139 4.40 -21.32 -14.34
CA ASN A 139 4.39 -19.97 -13.77
C ASN A 139 4.87 -20.03 -12.31
N PHE A 140 5.05 -18.85 -11.70
CA PHE A 140 5.53 -18.76 -10.32
C PHE A 140 4.58 -19.46 -9.34
N PHE A 141 3.27 -19.32 -9.52
CA PHE A 141 2.27 -19.84 -8.58
C PHE A 141 2.26 -21.37 -8.54
N ASP A 142 2.33 -22.01 -9.71
CA ASP A 142 2.35 -23.46 -9.84
C ASP A 142 3.66 -24.03 -9.30
N TRP A 143 4.79 -23.42 -9.67
CA TRP A 143 6.10 -23.79 -9.12
C TRP A 143 6.15 -23.63 -7.60
N PHE A 144 5.60 -22.54 -7.06
CA PHE A 144 5.62 -22.28 -5.61
C PHE A 144 4.74 -23.28 -4.84
N LYS A 145 3.58 -23.65 -5.40
CA LYS A 145 2.73 -24.72 -4.84
C LYS A 145 3.47 -26.06 -4.82
N GLU A 146 4.13 -26.42 -5.90
CA GLU A 146 4.95 -27.64 -5.96
C GLU A 146 6.11 -27.60 -4.96
N GLU A 147 6.81 -26.48 -4.85
CA GLU A 147 7.91 -26.33 -3.89
C GLU A 147 7.45 -26.52 -2.44
N LYS A 148 6.30 -25.94 -2.06
CA LYS A 148 5.76 -26.07 -0.71
C LYS A 148 5.16 -27.46 -0.46
N SER A 149 4.49 -28.04 -1.46
CA SER A 149 3.98 -29.42 -1.38
C SER A 149 5.12 -30.41 -1.15
N ASN A 150 6.20 -30.32 -1.94
CA ASN A 150 7.35 -31.21 -1.81
C ASN A 150 8.08 -31.09 -0.47
N LYS A 151 7.98 -29.95 0.23
CA LYS A 151 8.55 -29.76 1.58
C LYS A 151 7.67 -30.34 2.69
N LEU A 152 6.37 -30.49 2.48
CA LEU A 152 5.44 -31.07 3.45
C LEU A 152 5.45 -32.61 3.47
N TRP A 153 5.94 -33.26 2.41
CA TRP A 153 6.07 -34.73 2.33
C TRP A 153 7.44 -35.27 2.77
N VAL A 154 8.32 -34.40 3.28
CA VAL A 154 9.70 -34.76 3.72
C VAL A 154 9.87 -34.63 5.24
N LEU A 155 8.76 -34.46 5.97
CA LEU A 155 8.66 -34.58 7.43
C LEU A 155 7.72 -35.73 7.78
#